data_AF-A0A7X6CM99-F1
#
_entry.id   AF-A0A7X6CM99-F1
#
_cell.length_a   1.000
_cell.length_b   1.000
_cell.length_c   1.000
_cell.angle_alpha   90.00
_cell.angle_beta   90.00
_cell.angle_gamma   90.00
#
_symmetry.space_group_name_H-M   'P 1'
#
loop_
_entity.id
_entity.type
_entity.pdbx_description
1 polymer ?
#
loop_
_entity_poly.entity_id
_entity_poly.type
_entity_poly.pdbx_seq_one_letter_code
_entity_poly.pdbx_strand_id
1 'polypeptide(L)' 'MTSQLQQAINLAQSLSFAEQLELLKTLSTIIQQTHSLENQVMPEADTDFCAESFRTSWQQAVTGQTLPLSELWEGIDVD' A
#
# COMPACT_ATOMS: atom_id res chain seq x y z
N MET A 1 -11.44 20.42 -2.98
CA MET A 1 -10.34 20.57 -3.97
C MET A 1 -10.00 22.05 -4.07
N THR A 2 -8.71 22.41 -4.02
CA THR A 2 -8.29 23.81 -4.20
C THR A 2 -8.39 24.17 -5.69
N SER A 3 -8.60 25.46 -6.02
CA SER A 3 -8.68 25.90 -7.43
C SER A 3 -7.42 25.54 -8.22
N GLN A 4 -6.27 25.55 -7.55
CA GLN A 4 -4.97 25.18 -8.10
C GLN A 4 -4.90 23.68 -8.46
N LEU A 5 -5.45 22.80 -7.63
CA LEU A 5 -5.50 21.36 -7.92
C LEU A 5 -6.39 21.08 -9.13
N GLN A 6 -7.52 21.78 -9.24
CA GLN A 6 -8.40 21.67 -10.41
C GLN A 6 -7.68 22.11 -11.70
N GLN A 7 -6.92 23.21 -11.64
CA GLN A 7 -6.14 23.70 -12.77
C GLN A 7 -5.03 22.72 -13.17
N ALA A 8 -4.33 22.13 -12.21
CA ALA A 8 -3.30 21.13 -12.48
C ALA A 8 -3.89 19.87 -13.15
N ILE A 9 -5.08 19.42 -12.72
CA ILE A 9 -5.78 18.28 -13.33
C ILE A 9 -6.17 18.60 -14.78
N ASN A 10 -6.76 19.77 -15.02
CA ASN A 10 -7.13 20.19 -16.38
C ASN A 10 -5.90 20.29 -17.30
N LEU A 11 -4.77 20.78 -16.78
CA LEU A 11 -3.52 20.84 -17.53
C LEU A 11 -2.98 19.44 -17.84
N ALA A 12 -2.96 18.53 -16.86
CA ALA A 12 -2.55 17.15 -17.07
C ALA A 12 -3.42 16.41 -18.12
N GLN A 13 -4.72 16.71 -18.16
CA GLN A 13 -5.63 16.17 -19.16
C GLN A 13 -5.37 16.70 -20.58
N SER A 14 -4.78 17.90 -20.71
CA SER A 14 -4.44 18.50 -22.00
C SER A 14 -3.13 18.00 -22.62
N LEU A 15 -2.29 17.31 -21.82
CA LEU A 15 -1.01 16.75 -22.26
C LEU A 15 -1.20 15.52 -23.16
N SER A 16 -0.19 15.23 -23.97
CA SER A 16 -0.14 13.96 -24.70
C SER A 16 0.09 12.78 -23.75
N PHE A 17 -0.22 11.57 -24.20
CA PHE A 17 -0.06 10.35 -23.38
C PHE A 17 1.39 10.14 -22.90
N ALA A 18 2.38 10.47 -23.72
CA ALA A 18 3.80 10.37 -23.35
C ALA A 18 4.15 11.32 -22.20
N GLU A 19 3.69 12.56 -22.28
CA GLU A 19 3.88 13.59 -21.25
C GLU A 19 3.11 13.25 -19.97
N GLN A 20 1.92 12.65 -20.08
CA GLN A 20 1.16 12.16 -18.91
C GLN A 20 1.92 11.07 -18.16
N LEU A 21 2.57 10.15 -18.88
CA LEU A 21 3.36 9.08 -18.28
C LEU A 21 4.64 9.62 -17.60
N GLU A 22 5.27 10.63 -18.19
CA GLU A 22 6.43 11.31 -17.61
C GLU A 22 6.05 12.12 -16.37
N LEU A 23 4.91 12.82 -16.42
CA LEU A 23 4.33 13.52 -15.28
C LEU A 23 4.03 12.55 -14.13
N LEU A 24 3.43 11.40 -14.42
CA LEU A 24 3.16 10.37 -13.41
C LEU A 24 4.44 9.89 -12.72
N LYS A 25 5.50 9.59 -13.48
CA LYS A 25 6.80 9.18 -12.94
C LYS A 25 7.42 10.25 -12.05
N THR A 26 7.33 11.51 -12.50
CA THR A 26 7.87 12.66 -11.77
C THR A 26 7.13 12.86 -10.46
N LEU A 27 5.79 12.85 -10.47
CA LEU A 27 4.97 12.97 -9.27
C LEU A 27 5.20 11.81 -8.30
N SER A 28 5.33 10.57 -8.80
CA SER A 28 5.68 9.41 -7.98
C SER A 28 7.01 9.60 -7.27
N THR A 29 8.03 10.13 -7.97
CA THR A 29 9.34 10.41 -7.38
C THR A 29 9.24 11.48 -6.28
N ILE A 30 8.49 12.55 -6.52
CA ILE A 30 8.29 13.64 -5.55
C ILE A 30 7.59 13.13 -4.28
N ILE A 31 6.53 12.32 -4.44
CA ILE A 31 5.79 11.72 -3.33
C ILE A 31 6.74 10.83 -2.50
N GLN A 32 7.55 10.00 -3.17
CA GLN A 32 8.48 9.10 -2.49
C GLN A 32 9.56 9.87 -1.72
N GLN A 33 10.14 10.93 -2.32
CA GLN A 33 11.09 11.81 -1.64
C GLN A 33 10.47 12.54 -0.44
N THR A 34 9.22 12.97 -0.56
CA THR A 34 8.48 13.64 0.52
C THR A 34 8.28 12.68 1.70
N HIS A 35 7.87 11.44 1.43
CA HIS A 35 7.70 10.41 2.46
C HIS A 35 9.03 9.96 3.07
N SER A 36 10.12 9.85 2.29
CA SER A 36 11.45 9.56 2.82
C SER A 36 11.99 10.67 3.75
N LEU A 37 11.54 11.92 3.55
CA LEU A 37 11.90 13.03 4.44
C LEU A 37 11.06 13.02 5.72
N GLU A 38 9.76 12.68 5.65
CA GLU A 38 8.89 12.52 6.82
C GLU A 38 9.31 11.33 7.70
N ASN A 39 9.70 10.20 7.09
CA ASN A 39 10.13 9.01 7.82
C ASN A 39 11.47 9.15 8.55
N GLN A 40 12.30 10.16 8.25
CA GLN A 40 13.52 10.43 9.02
C GLN A 40 13.25 10.98 10.43
N VAL A 41 12.00 11.35 10.76
CA VAL A 41 11.62 11.93 12.06
C VAL A 41 11.03 10.89 13.02
N MET A 42 10.73 9.67 12.58
CA MET A 42 10.35 8.56 13.45
C MET A 42 11.26 7.36 13.19
N PRO A 43 11.84 6.71 14.22
CA PRO A 43 12.52 5.45 14.00
C PRO A 43 11.48 4.48 13.44
N GLU A 44 11.74 4.03 12.21
CA GLU A 44 10.87 3.14 11.49
C GLU A 44 10.65 1.90 12.36
N ALA A 45 9.42 1.72 12.84
CA ALA A 45 9.01 0.44 13.35
C ALA A 45 9.16 -0.51 12.18
N ASP A 46 10.09 -1.44 12.33
CA ASP A 46 10.48 -2.50 11.39
C ASP A 46 9.23 -3.04 10.67
N THR A 47 8.95 -2.43 9.52
CA THR A 47 7.85 -2.76 8.62
C THR A 47 8.42 -3.55 7.46
N ASP A 48 9.42 -4.38 7.74
CA ASP A 48 9.85 -5.42 6.83
C ASP A 48 8.66 -6.34 6.57
N PHE A 49 8.00 -6.08 5.45
CA PHE A 49 7.09 -7.02 4.83
C PHE A 49 7.85 -8.32 4.60
N CYS A 50 7.68 -9.27 5.52
CA CYS A 50 8.35 -10.55 5.44
C CYS A 50 7.67 -11.37 4.34
N ALA A 51 8.17 -11.24 3.12
CA ALA A 51 7.68 -11.97 1.95
C ALA A 51 7.71 -13.50 2.16
N GLU A 52 8.61 -13.98 3.02
CA GLU A 52 8.65 -15.38 3.45
C GLU A 52 7.45 -15.76 4.32
N SER A 53 7.07 -14.92 5.29
CA SER A 53 5.86 -15.12 6.10
C SER A 53 4.60 -15.16 5.24
N PHE A 54 4.50 -14.27 4.23
CA PHE A 54 3.39 -14.26 3.28
C PHE A 54 3.37 -15.53 2.41
N ARG A 55 4.52 -15.95 1.86
CA ARG A 55 4.62 -17.18 1.06
C ARG A 55 4.21 -18.41 1.86
N THR A 56 4.66 -18.47 3.11
CA THR A 56 4.36 -19.58 4.02
C THR A 56 2.88 -19.64 4.34
N SER A 57 2.27 -18.52 4.73
CA SER A 57 0.83 -18.47 5.04
C SER A 57 -0.03 -18.75 3.80
N TRP A 58 0.38 -18.27 2.63
CA TRP A 58 -0.29 -18.57 1.36
C TRP A 58 -0.25 -20.07 1.00
N GLN A 59 0.92 -20.71 1.15
CA GLN A 59 1.06 -22.14 0.89
C GLN A 59 0.20 -22.97 1.86
N GLN A 60 0.15 -22.58 3.13
CA GLN A 60 -0.72 -23.23 4.13
C GLN A 60 -2.19 -23.15 3.73
N ALA A 61 -2.66 -21.97 3.30
CA ALA A 61 -4.03 -21.77 2.83
C ALA A 61 -4.38 -22.63 1.61
N VAL A 62 -3.50 -22.67 0.59
CA VAL A 62 -3.75 -23.43 -0.64
C VAL A 62 -3.68 -24.94 -0.43
N THR A 63 -2.85 -25.41 0.51
CA THR A 63 -2.71 -26.84 0.83
C THR A 63 -3.71 -27.34 1.87
N GLY A 64 -4.59 -26.47 2.38
CA GLY A 64 -5.56 -26.82 3.42
C GLY A 64 -4.92 -27.06 4.80
N GLN A 65 -3.68 -26.63 5.01
CA GLN A 65 -3.02 -26.63 6.32
C GLN A 65 -3.45 -25.39 7.13
N THR A 66 -4.76 -25.22 7.27
CA THR A 66 -5.37 -24.11 8.02
C THR A 66 -6.42 -24.65 8.97
N LEU A 67 -6.60 -23.99 10.10
CA LEU A 67 -7.72 -24.29 10.99
C LEU A 67 -9.01 -23.64 10.46
N PRO A 68 -10.15 -24.34 10.51
CA PRO A 68 -11.43 -23.74 10.19
C PRO A 68 -11.76 -22.60 11.17
N LEU A 69 -12.39 -21.54 10.66
CA LEU A 69 -12.79 -20.40 11.48
C LEU A 69 -13.77 -20.79 12.61
N SER A 70 -14.53 -21.87 12.43
CA SER A 70 -15.42 -22.41 13.47
C SER A 70 -14.67 -22.89 14.72
N GLU A 71 -13.46 -23.42 14.56
CA GLU A 71 -12.63 -23.93 15.67
C GLU A 71 -12.03 -22.79 16.49
N LEU A 72 -11.96 -21.57 15.94
CA LEU A 72 -11.46 -20.40 16.68
C LEU A 72 -12.40 -19.96 17.80
N TRP A 73 -13.68 -20.38 17.73
CA TRP A 73 -14.70 -20.06 18.72
C TRP A 73 -15.00 -21.24 19.66
N GLU A 74 -14.36 -22.39 19.44
CA GLU A 74 -14.54 -23.57 20.28
C GLU A 74 -13.87 -23.32 21.64
N GLY A 75 -14.67 -23.26 22.71
CA GLY A 75 -14.20 -22.96 24.07
C GLY A 75 -14.24 -21.48 24.46
N ILE A 76 -14.75 -20.59 23.60
CA ILE A 76 -15.11 -19.21 23.99
C ILE A 76 -16.58 -19.25 24.45
N ASP A 77 -16.80 -19.45 25.75
CA ASP A 77 -18.12 -19.18 26.35
C ASP A 77 -18.38 -17.68 26.29
N VAL A 78 -19.37 -17.29 25.50
CA VAL A 78 -19.86 -15.91 25.46
C VAL A 78 -21.01 -15.81 26.45
N ASP A 79 -20.68 -15.57 27.72
CA ASP A 79 -21.65 -15.14 28.76
C ASP A 79 -22.06 -13.67 28.56
#